data_AF-A0A966MI36-F1
#
_entry.id   AF-A0A966MI36-F1
#
_cell.length_a   1.000
_cell.length_b   1.000
_cell.length_c   1.000
_cell.angle_alpha   90.00
_cell.angle_beta   90.00
_cell.angle_gamma   90.00
#
_symmetry.space_group_name_H-M   'P 1'
#
loop_
_entity.id
_entity.type
_entity.pdbx_description
1 polymer ?
#
loop_
_entity_poly.entity_id
_entity_poly.type
_entity_poly.pdbx_seq_one_letter_code
_entity_poly.pdbx_strand_id
1 'polypeptide(L)'
;MARAPVEALVAIGANLGDARASVMQAIEALGQLPQTRCLQVSALYRTEPFQAQGPDFINAVAKLETALTAPDLLQALQALELAAGRERPYPNAPRTLDLDLLMYGD
;
A
#
# COMPACT_ATOMS: atom_id res chain seq x y z
N MET A 1 -17.20 18.56 -9.98
CA MET A 1 -17.78 18.53 -8.62
C MET A 1 -16.97 17.53 -7.81
N ALA A 2 -16.54 17.89 -6.60
CA ALA A 2 -15.82 16.96 -5.73
C ALA A 2 -16.79 15.89 -5.21
N ARG A 3 -16.40 14.62 -5.28
CA ARG A 3 -17.20 13.51 -4.78
C ARG A 3 -17.19 13.49 -3.25
N ALA A 4 -18.25 12.95 -2.63
CA ALA A 4 -18.20 12.59 -1.22
C ALA A 4 -17.04 11.60 -0.96
N PRO A 5 -16.27 11.77 0.12
CA PRO A 5 -15.26 10.80 0.51
C PRO A 5 -15.89 9.46 0.89
N VAL A 6 -15.17 8.38 0.63
CA VAL A 6 -15.51 7.02 1.06
C VAL A 6 -14.34 6.42 1.82
N GLU A 7 -14.60 5.39 2.62
CA GLU A 7 -13.54 4.62 3.26
C GLU A 7 -12.88 3.66 2.26
N ALA A 8 -11.57 3.46 2.41
CA ALA A 8 -10.83 2.46 1.65
C ALA A 8 -9.83 1.75 2.57
N LEU A 9 -9.60 0.46 2.33
CA LEU A 9 -8.56 -0.31 3.02
C LEU A 9 -7.46 -0.65 2.04
N VAL A 10 -6.22 -0.33 2.39
CA VAL A 10 -5.04 -0.64 1.57
C VAL A 10 -4.12 -1.55 2.37
N ALA A 11 -3.83 -2.73 1.85
CA ALA A 11 -2.76 -3.58 2.35
C ALA A 11 -1.41 -3.02 1.88
N ILE A 12 -0.42 -3.10 2.75
CA ILE A 12 0.94 -2.61 2.52
C ILE A 12 1.90 -3.75 2.83
N GLY A 13 2.78 -4.08 1.89
CA GLY A 13 3.74 -5.16 2.04
C GLY A 13 5.11 -4.84 1.45
N ALA A 14 6.18 -5.24 2.13
CA ALA A 14 7.55 -5.16 1.61
C ALA A 14 8.39 -6.30 2.16
N ASN A 15 9.35 -6.82 1.38
CA ASN A 15 10.33 -7.80 1.86
C ASN A 15 11.76 -7.61 1.33
N LEU A 16 12.00 -6.60 0.49
CA LEU A 16 13.34 -6.24 0.03
C LEU A 16 13.86 -5.00 0.75
N GLY A 17 15.18 -4.96 0.96
CA GLY A 17 15.85 -3.83 1.62
C GLY A 17 15.40 -3.64 3.06
N ASP A 18 15.26 -2.38 3.49
CA ASP A 18 14.66 -2.06 4.79
C ASP A 18 13.13 -2.07 4.67
N ALA A 19 12.55 -3.26 4.69
CA ALA A 19 11.12 -3.48 4.53
C ALA A 19 10.27 -2.70 5.56
N ARG A 20 10.77 -2.56 6.80
CA ARG A 20 10.07 -1.79 7.83
C ARG A 20 10.05 -0.31 7.47
N ALA A 21 11.17 0.26 7.04
CA ALA A 21 11.22 1.65 6.60
C ALA A 21 10.33 1.87 5.37
N SER A 22 10.35 0.98 4.38
CA SER A 22 9.48 1.07 3.19
C SER A 22 8.00 1.12 3.56
N VAL A 23 7.54 0.24 4.47
CA VAL A 23 6.13 0.23 4.92
C VAL A 23 5.77 1.52 5.65
N MET A 24 6.65 2.02 6.53
CA MET A 24 6.42 3.29 7.23
C MET A 24 6.35 4.49 6.28
N GLN A 25 7.25 4.56 5.30
CA GLN A 25 7.24 5.61 4.28
C GLN A 25 5.99 5.54 3.40
N ALA A 26 5.53 4.34 3.06
CA ALA A 26 4.29 4.15 2.31
C ALA A 26 3.08 4.65 3.10
N ILE A 27 2.99 4.36 4.40
CA ILE A 27 1.93 4.87 5.28
C ILE A 27 1.91 6.41 5.28
N GLU A 28 3.06 7.05 5.39
CA GLU A 28 3.17 8.51 5.33
C GLU A 28 2.73 9.05 3.95
N ALA A 29 3.19 8.43 2.87
CA ALA A 29 2.86 8.84 1.51
C ALA A 29 1.37 8.69 1.18
N LEU A 30 0.71 7.63 1.66
CA LEU A 30 -0.74 7.45 1.54
C LEU A 30 -1.50 8.61 2.19
N GLY A 31 -1.01 9.12 3.33
CA GLY A 31 -1.57 10.30 4.01
C GLY A 31 -1.36 11.62 3.27
N GLN A 32 -0.47 11.67 2.28
CA GLN A 32 -0.19 12.86 1.46
C GLN A 32 -0.88 12.81 0.08
N LEU A 33 -1.61 11.75 -0.23
CA LEU A 33 -2.35 11.65 -1.50
C LEU A 33 -3.42 12.74 -1.59
N PRO A 34 -3.69 13.29 -2.79
CA PRO A 34 -4.73 14.28 -2.97
C PRO A 34 -6.09 13.78 -2.48
N GLN A 35 -6.81 14.66 -1.76
CA GLN A 35 -8.16 14.40 -1.26
C GLN A 35 -8.27 13.10 -0.45
N THR A 36 -7.18 12.69 0.20
CA THR A 36 -7.08 11.45 0.95
C THR A 36 -6.52 11.74 2.34
N ARG A 37 -7.03 11.02 3.34
CA ARG A 37 -6.56 11.08 4.72
C ARG A 37 -6.35 9.67 5.23
N CYS A 38 -5.21 9.41 5.86
CA CYS A 38 -5.01 8.19 6.62
C CYS A 38 -5.70 8.32 7.98
N LEU A 39 -6.70 7.48 8.25
CA LEU A 39 -7.49 7.50 9.48
C LEU A 39 -6.86 6.62 10.56
N GLN A 40 -6.40 5.43 10.17
CA GLN A 40 -5.85 4.45 11.09
C GLN A 40 -4.89 3.51 10.36
N VAL A 41 -3.93 2.98 11.10
CA VAL A 41 -2.99 1.96 10.63
C VAL A 41 -2.99 0.79 11.61
N SER A 42 -2.91 -0.43 11.10
CA SER A 42 -2.71 -1.62 11.94
C SER A 42 -1.33 -1.63 12.60
N ALA A 43 -1.10 -2.62 13.47
CA ALA A 43 0.28 -2.99 13.80
C ALA A 43 1.04 -3.45 12.55
N LEU A 44 2.37 -3.38 12.61
CA LEU A 44 3.25 -4.02 11.63
C LEU A 44 3.41 -5.50 12.00
N TYR A 45 3.23 -6.38 11.03
CA TYR A 45 3.39 -7.82 11.20
C TYR A 45 4.56 -8.32 10.36
N ARG A 46 5.42 -9.15 10.96
CA ARG A 46 6.40 -9.92 10.22
C ARG A 46 5.82 -11.28 9.88
N THR A 47 5.81 -11.66 8.60
CA THR A 47 5.21 -12.93 8.15
C THR A 47 6.10 -13.62 7.13
N GLU A 48 6.15 -14.95 7.18
CA GLU A 48 6.86 -15.76 6.18
C GLU A 48 6.27 -15.55 4.77
N PRO A 49 7.09 -15.62 3.71
CA PRO A 49 6.61 -15.55 2.34
C PRO A 49 5.62 -16.66 2.01
N PHE A 50 4.48 -16.31 1.40
CA PHE A 50 3.53 -17.27 0.83
C PHE A 50 3.59 -17.21 -0.69
N GLN A 51 3.90 -18.34 -1.35
CA GLN A 51 4.07 -18.44 -2.81
C GLN A 51 5.03 -17.40 -3.41
N ALA A 52 5.94 -16.89 -2.58
CA ALA A 52 6.97 -15.93 -2.92
C ALA A 52 8.31 -16.43 -2.34
N GLN A 53 9.41 -15.89 -2.83
CA GLN A 53 10.75 -16.20 -2.32
C GLN A 53 11.31 -14.99 -1.55
N GLY A 54 12.44 -15.17 -0.88
CA GLY A 54 13.18 -14.10 -0.20
C GLY A 54 12.90 -13.99 1.30
N PRO A 55 13.27 -12.86 1.93
CA PRO A 55 13.07 -12.62 3.35
C PRO A 55 11.59 -12.53 3.73
N ASP A 56 11.32 -12.59 5.04
CA ASP A 56 10.01 -12.30 5.62
C ASP A 56 9.50 -10.93 5.18
N PHE A 57 8.17 -10.85 5.00
CA PHE A 57 7.48 -9.61 4.72
C PHE A 57 7.24 -8.82 6.00
N ILE A 58 7.30 -7.49 5.90
CA ILE A 58 6.60 -6.59 6.81
C ILE A 58 5.29 -6.20 6.14
N ASN A 59 4.19 -6.47 6.84
CA ASN A 59 2.83 -6.23 6.37
C ASN A 59 2.06 -5.32 7.32
N ALA A 60 1.19 -4.48 6.76
CA ALA A 60 0.25 -3.62 7.48
C ALA A 60 -1.00 -3.36 6.66
N VAL A 61 -2.03 -2.78 7.28
CA VAL A 61 -3.21 -2.24 6.60
C VAL A 61 -3.42 -0.80 7.03
N ALA A 62 -3.65 0.09 6.06
CA ALA A 62 -4.07 1.46 6.29
C ALA A 62 -5.55 1.63 5.96
N LYS A 63 -6.29 2.24 6.87
CA LYS A 63 -7.65 2.73 6.65
C LYS A 63 -7.58 4.18 6.19
N LEU A 64 -8.09 4.44 5.00
CA LEU A 64 -8.12 5.75 4.37
C LEU A 64 -9.55 6.26 4.27
N GLU A 65 -9.68 7.57 4.24
CA GLU A 65 -10.85 8.28 3.74
C GLU A 65 -10.42 9.04 2.49
N THR A 66 -11.11 8.87 1.36
CA THR A 66 -10.70 9.46 0.09
C THR A 66 -11.86 9.86 -0.81
N ALA A 67 -11.72 11.03 -1.45
CA ALA A 67 -12.63 11.47 -2.50
C ALA A 67 -12.14 11.09 -3.92
N LEU A 68 -10.94 10.52 -4.06
CA LEU A 68 -10.45 9.94 -5.33
C LEU A 68 -11.34 8.79 -5.76
N THR A 69 -11.57 8.61 -7.07
CA THR A 69 -12.26 7.41 -7.57
C THR A 69 -11.43 6.14 -7.33
N ALA A 70 -12.04 4.95 -7.36
CA ALA A 70 -11.28 3.71 -7.13
C ALA A 70 -10.15 3.53 -8.17
N PRO A 71 -10.38 3.81 -9.48
CA PRO A 71 -9.29 3.84 -10.46
C PRO A 71 -8.20 4.88 -10.16
N ASP A 72 -8.58 6.10 -9.77
CA ASP A 72 -7.59 7.16 -9.46
C ASP A 72 -6.76 6.79 -8.22
N LEU A 73 -7.39 6.20 -7.20
CA LEU A 73 -6.72 5.69 -6.03
C LEU A 73 -5.75 4.57 -6.43
N LEU A 74 -6.20 3.58 -7.21
CA LEU A 74 -5.34 2.49 -7.70
C LEU A 74 -4.14 3.02 -8.49
N GLN A 75 -4.33 4.03 -9.34
CA GLN A 75 -3.25 4.68 -10.07
C GLN A 75 -2.26 5.37 -9.12
N ALA A 76 -2.76 6.03 -8.07
CA ALA A 76 -1.90 6.64 -7.05
C ALA A 76 -1.09 5.59 -6.28
N LEU A 77 -1.69 4.45 -5.91
CA LEU A 77 -0.98 3.33 -5.27
C LEU A 77 0.14 2.80 -6.17
N GLN A 78 -0.16 2.54 -7.44
CA GLN A 78 0.83 2.07 -8.42
C GLN A 78 1.98 3.08 -8.63
N ALA A 79 1.69 4.38 -8.59
CA ALA A 79 2.71 5.41 -8.67
C ALA A 79 3.66 5.39 -7.46
N LEU A 80 3.14 5.17 -6.25
CA LEU A 80 3.95 5.02 -5.04
C LEU A 80 4.84 3.77 -5.09
N GLU A 81 4.31 2.65 -5.58
CA GLU A 81 5.10 1.43 -5.79
C GLU A 81 6.26 1.64 -6.76
N LEU A 82 5.97 2.29 -7.89
CA LEU A 82 6.98 2.59 -8.91
C LEU A 82 8.07 3.52 -8.33
N ALA A 83 7.67 4.54 -7.56
CA ALA A 83 8.61 5.44 -6.89
C ALA A 83 9.46 4.71 -5.84
N ALA A 84 8.93 3.66 -5.21
CA ALA A 84 9.66 2.77 -4.32
C ALA A 84 10.50 1.71 -5.05
N GLY A 85 10.59 1.76 -6.39
CA GLY A 85 11.41 0.85 -7.18
C GLY A 85 10.83 -0.55 -7.34
N ARG A 86 9.49 -0.71 -7.27
CA ARG A 86 8.85 -2.00 -7.48
C ARG A 86 9.12 -2.52 -8.90
N GLU A 87 9.67 -3.73 -8.99
CA GLU A 87 9.81 -4.49 -10.24
C GLU A 87 8.90 -5.72 -10.23
N ARG A 88 8.45 -6.16 -11.42
CA ARG A 88 7.57 -7.33 -11.59
C ARG A 88 8.12 -8.31 -12.65
N PRO A 89 9.35 -8.84 -12.47
CA PRO A 89 10.00 -9.70 -13.48
C PRO A 89 9.31 -11.07 -13.63
N TYR A 90 8.58 -11.53 -12.60
CA TYR A 90 7.81 -12.77 -12.60
C TYR A 90 6.69 -12.70 -11.53
N PRO A 91 5.69 -13.58 -11.57
CA PRO A 91 4.63 -13.63 -10.56
C PRO A 91 5.20 -13.81 -9.15
N ASN A 92 4.70 -13.02 -8.18
CA ASN A 92 5.10 -13.07 -6.77
C ASN A 92 6.61 -12.81 -6.51
N ALA A 93 7.26 -12.03 -7.38
CA ALA A 93 8.61 -11.57 -7.13
C ALA A 93 8.73 -10.86 -5.76
N PRO A 94 9.86 -11.00 -5.06
CA PRO A 94 10.20 -10.16 -3.92
C PRO A 94 10.09 -8.68 -4.32
N ARG A 95 9.66 -7.83 -3.39
CA ARG A 95 9.30 -6.45 -3.70
C ARG A 95 9.71 -5.46 -2.62
N THR A 96 10.08 -4.28 -3.08
CA THR A 96 10.40 -3.12 -2.23
C THR A 96 9.14 -2.53 -1.59
N LEU A 97 8.02 -2.55 -2.31
CA LEU A 97 6.70 -2.13 -1.84
C LEU A 97 5.60 -2.78 -2.70
N ASP A 98 4.47 -3.06 -2.06
CA ASP A 98 3.24 -3.61 -2.61
C ASP A 98 2.06 -2.94 -1.90
N LEU A 99 1.12 -2.40 -2.66
CA LEU A 99 -0.04 -1.64 -2.20
C LEU A 99 -1.31 -2.18 -2.87
N ASP A 100 -2.07 -2.99 -2.14
CA ASP A 100 -3.30 -3.59 -2.65
C ASP A 100 -4.54 -2.90 -2.09
N LEU A 101 -5.44 -2.47 -2.97
CA LEU A 101 -6.76 -1.97 -2.57
C LEU A 101 -7.66 -3.16 -2.18
N LEU A 102 -7.89 -3.35 -0.88
CA LEU A 102 -8.70 -4.44 -0.33
C LEU A 102 -10.20 -4.14 -0.37
N MET A 103 -10.55 -2.89 -0.10
CA MET A 103 -11.93 -2.43 0.05
C MET A 103 -12.03 -0.97 -0.40
N TYR A 104 -13.18 -0.60 -0.95
CA TYR A 104 -13.48 0.76 -1.34
C TYR A 104 -14.99 1.04 -1.27
N GLY A 105 -15.41 1.96 -0.39
CA GLY A 105 -16.81 2.12 -0.03
C GLY A 105 -17.32 1.00 0.87
N ASP A 106 -18.65 0.78 0.84
CA ASP A 106 -19.35 -0.28 1.57
C ASP A 106 -19.41 -1.60 0.78
#